data_AF-A0AB39V450-F1
#
_entry.id   AF-A0AB39V450-F1
#
_cell.length_a   1.000
_cell.length_b   1.000
_cell.length_c   1.000
_cell.angle_alpha   90.00
_cell.angle_beta   90.00
_cell.angle_gamma   90.00
#
_symmetry.space_group_name_H-M   'P 1'
#
loop_
_entity.id
_entity.type
_entity.pdbx_description
1 polymer ?
#
loop_
_entity_poly.entity_id
_entity_poly.type
_entity_poly.pdbx_seq_one_letter_code
_entity_poly.pdbx_strand_id
1 'polypeptide(L)'
;MAVPILIGLLSNNLKLGMTASLVAIMVVYFPLEGSFSEKILMLISCSFGFISVYTIGLIFSFNRIISVIVFGITVGIIHWTVSHFKLKPPKDFFFVMLCSTAISIPHQTIPKIAENIGYLTFGTLSTCLIVFLYCLIVRKKSSLNKTVDIPHVPLEIRKNVIESIIFGVFLSIA
;
A
#
# COMPACT_ATOMS: atom_id res chain seq x y z
N MET A 1 -10.16 9.15 -8.08
CA MET A 1 -10.96 7.91 -7.97
C MET A 1 -12.42 8.07 -8.36
N ALA A 2 -12.79 9.11 -9.12
CA ALA A 2 -14.16 9.21 -9.60
C ALA A 2 -14.52 8.01 -10.49
N VAL A 3 -13.55 7.45 -11.24
CA VAL A 3 -13.78 6.34 -12.17
C VAL A 3 -14.22 5.03 -11.48
N PRO A 4 -13.49 4.45 -10.50
CA PRO A 4 -13.95 3.23 -9.83
C PRO A 4 -15.25 3.42 -9.04
N ILE A 5 -15.45 4.60 -8.44
CA ILE A 5 -16.68 4.92 -7.70
C ILE A 5 -17.87 5.04 -8.64
N LEU A 6 -17.71 5.71 -9.79
CA LEU A 6 -18.76 5.87 -10.79
C LEU A 6 -19.15 4.53 -11.40
N ILE A 7 -18.17 3.67 -11.69
CA ILE A 7 -18.42 2.30 -12.14
C ILE A 7 -19.17 1.51 -11.06
N GLY A 8 -18.75 1.60 -9.80
CA GLY A 8 -19.44 0.95 -8.68
C GLY A 8 -20.87 1.46 -8.47
N LEU A 9 -21.13 2.75 -8.71
CA LEU A 9 -22.47 3.35 -8.69
C LEU A 9 -23.35 2.81 -9.82
N LEU A 10 -22.81 2.76 -11.05
CA LEU A 10 -23.52 2.24 -12.23
C LEU A 10 -23.81 0.75 -12.13
N SER A 11 -22.91 -0.02 -11.52
CA SER A 11 -23.10 -1.47 -11.27
C SER A 11 -23.92 -1.76 -10.00
N ASN A 12 -24.52 -0.74 -9.37
CA ASN A 12 -25.33 -0.85 -8.15
C ASN A 12 -24.59 -1.52 -6.96
N ASN A 13 -23.26 -1.48 -6.98
CA ASN A 13 -22.35 -2.13 -6.04
C ASN A 13 -21.39 -1.11 -5.44
N LEU A 14 -21.97 -0.10 -4.79
CA LEU A 14 -21.23 1.07 -4.29
C LEU A 14 -20.13 0.69 -3.28
N LYS A 15 -20.36 -0.34 -2.45
CA LYS A 15 -19.36 -0.86 -1.50
C LYS A 15 -18.07 -1.31 -2.19
N LEU A 16 -18.18 -1.98 -3.35
CA LEU A 16 -17.03 -2.44 -4.14
C LEU A 16 -16.34 -1.30 -4.88
N GLY A 17 -17.11 -0.29 -5.31
CA GLY A 17 -16.56 0.96 -5.84
C GLY A 17 -15.74 1.73 -4.79
N MET A 18 -16.19 1.74 -3.53
CA MET A 18 -15.44 2.34 -2.43
C MET A 18 -14.12 1.62 -2.17
N THR A 19 -14.11 0.28 -2.11
CA THR A 19 -12.87 -0.48 -1.87
C THR A 19 -11.85 -0.27 -2.99
N ALA A 20 -12.29 -0.26 -4.26
CA ALA A 20 -11.44 0.07 -5.38
C ALA A 20 -10.88 1.51 -5.30
N SER A 21 -11.65 2.44 -4.73
CA SER A 21 -11.24 3.84 -4.60
C SER A 21 -10.21 4.10 -3.49
N LEU A 22 -10.17 3.26 -2.45
CA LEU A 22 -9.24 3.43 -1.32
C LEU A 22 -7.78 3.45 -1.78
N VAL A 23 -7.47 2.75 -2.87
CA VAL A 23 -6.10 2.60 -3.36
C VAL A 23 -5.56 3.84 -4.08
N ALA A 24 -6.38 4.87 -4.38
CA ALA A 24 -5.84 6.14 -4.90
C ALA A 24 -4.76 6.74 -4.06
N ILE A 25 -4.90 6.54 -2.76
CA ILE A 25 -4.04 7.14 -1.76
C ILE A 25 -2.58 6.67 -1.97
N MET A 26 -2.39 5.56 -2.70
CA MET A 26 -1.10 5.10 -3.21
C MET A 26 -0.35 6.15 -4.06
N VAL A 27 -1.05 7.06 -4.76
CA VAL A 27 -0.41 8.14 -5.56
C VAL A 27 0.49 9.02 -4.69
N VAL A 28 0.20 9.14 -3.39
CA VAL A 28 1.03 9.94 -2.47
C VAL A 28 2.45 9.37 -2.32
N TYR A 29 2.64 8.07 -2.56
CA TYR A 29 3.96 7.44 -2.57
C TYR A 29 4.74 7.67 -3.86
N PHE A 30 4.14 8.32 -4.86
CA PHE A 30 4.82 8.59 -6.12
C PHE A 30 5.98 9.59 -5.94
N PRO A 31 7.22 9.23 -6.31
CA PRO A 31 8.34 10.14 -6.16
C PRO A 31 8.31 11.22 -7.25
N LEU A 32 8.27 12.49 -6.82
CA LEU A 32 8.29 13.65 -7.71
C LEU A 32 9.63 13.77 -8.48
N GLU A 33 10.72 13.35 -7.85
CA GLU A 33 12.11 13.42 -8.33
C GLU A 33 12.62 12.01 -8.68
N GLY A 34 13.50 11.91 -9.68
CA GLY A 34 14.10 10.64 -10.10
C GLY A 34 13.91 10.35 -11.60
N SER A 35 14.65 9.36 -12.08
CA SER A 35 14.53 8.86 -13.45
C SER A 35 13.17 8.22 -13.70
N PHE A 36 12.73 8.18 -14.95
CA PHE A 36 11.47 7.55 -15.34
C PHE A 36 11.40 6.07 -14.89
N SER A 37 12.52 5.36 -14.96
CA SER A 37 12.62 3.96 -14.56
C SER A 37 12.45 3.77 -13.05
N GLU A 38 13.06 4.61 -12.21
CA GLU A 38 12.92 4.56 -10.75
C GLU A 38 11.47 4.83 -10.32
N LYS A 39 10.82 5.80 -10.97
CA LYS A 39 9.42 6.15 -10.73
C LYS A 39 8.48 4.97 -10.97
N ILE A 40 8.67 4.26 -12.09
CA ILE A 40 7.86 3.08 -12.42
C ILE A 40 8.15 1.92 -11.47
N LEU A 41 9.42 1.66 -11.14
CA LEU A 41 9.80 0.58 -10.23
C LEU A 41 9.19 0.78 -8.84
N MET A 42 9.25 2.01 -8.30
CA MET A 42 8.65 2.35 -7.02
C MET A 42 7.12 2.21 -7.06
N LEU A 43 6.48 2.62 -8.15
CA LEU A 43 5.03 2.49 -8.33
C LEU A 43 4.58 1.02 -8.35
N ILE A 44 5.31 0.15 -9.06
CA ILE A 44 5.04 -1.30 -9.12
C ILE A 44 5.25 -1.93 -7.73
N SER A 45 6.35 -1.61 -7.06
CA SER A 45 6.66 -2.10 -5.71
C SER A 45 5.58 -1.69 -4.70
N CYS A 46 5.15 -0.43 -4.73
CA CYS A 46 4.08 0.09 -3.88
C CYS A 46 2.75 -0.60 -4.17
N SER A 47 2.40 -0.77 -5.45
CA SER A 47 1.17 -1.48 -5.87
C SER A 47 1.13 -2.91 -5.36
N PHE A 48 2.25 -3.62 -5.49
CA PHE A 48 2.39 -4.98 -4.97
C PHE A 48 2.22 -5.04 -3.45
N GLY A 49 2.80 -4.08 -2.71
CA GLY A 49 2.64 -3.96 -1.26
C GLY A 49 1.19 -3.68 -0.84
N PHE A 50 0.48 -2.80 -1.55
CA PHE A 50 -0.94 -2.52 -1.28
C PHE A 50 -1.81 -3.77 -1.47
N ILE A 51 -1.59 -4.51 -2.56
CA ILE A 51 -2.34 -5.74 -2.87
C ILE A 51 -2.03 -6.84 -1.84
N SER A 52 -0.76 -7.04 -1.48
CA SER A 52 -0.36 -8.09 -0.55
C SER A 52 -0.92 -7.87 0.85
N VAL A 53 -0.80 -6.64 1.38
CA VAL A 53 -1.29 -6.27 2.71
C VAL A 53 -2.82 -6.38 2.81
N TYR A 54 -3.54 -5.98 1.77
CA TYR A 54 -4.99 -6.14 1.70
C TYR A 54 -5.41 -7.61 1.65
N THR A 55 -4.69 -8.42 0.86
CA THR A 55 -4.95 -9.86 0.72
C THR A 55 -4.74 -10.60 2.03
N ILE A 56 -3.62 -10.33 2.72
CA ILE A 56 -3.33 -10.91 4.04
C ILE A 56 -4.44 -10.54 5.03
N GLY A 57 -4.86 -9.27 5.05
CA GLY A 57 -5.92 -8.83 5.94
C GLY A 57 -7.26 -9.55 5.73
N LEU A 58 -7.67 -9.75 4.48
CA LEU A 58 -8.93 -10.46 4.16
C LEU A 58 -8.87 -11.96 4.50
N ILE A 59 -7.74 -12.63 4.20
CA ILE A 59 -7.59 -14.08 4.43
C ILE A 59 -7.69 -14.40 5.93
N PHE A 60 -7.05 -13.59 6.78
CA PHE A 60 -6.97 -13.84 8.22
C PHE A 60 -8.13 -13.23 9.03
N SER A 61 -9.17 -12.69 8.37
CA SER A 61 -10.31 -12.05 9.03
C SER A 61 -11.34 -13.01 9.67
N PHE A 62 -11.10 -14.32 9.66
CA PHE A 62 -12.04 -15.33 10.16
C PHE A 62 -12.15 -15.40 11.68
N ASN A 63 -11.07 -15.11 12.40
CA ASN A 63 -11.03 -15.17 13.87
C ASN A 63 -10.34 -13.93 14.42
N ARG A 64 -11.09 -13.13 15.19
CA ARG A 64 -10.63 -11.87 15.79
C ARG A 64 -9.25 -11.97 16.45
N ILE A 65 -9.00 -13.03 17.23
CA ILE A 65 -7.72 -13.19 17.95
C ILE A 65 -6.57 -13.37 16.97
N ILE A 66 -6.76 -14.23 15.96
CA ILE A 66 -5.74 -14.50 14.93
C ILE A 66 -5.55 -13.25 14.07
N SER A 67 -6.63 -12.55 13.73
CA SER A 67 -6.55 -11.33 12.92
C SER A 67 -5.71 -10.24 13.57
N VAL A 68 -5.83 -10.05 14.89
CA VAL A 68 -5.04 -9.04 15.64
C VAL A 68 -3.55 -9.41 15.65
N ILE A 69 -3.22 -10.69 15.86
CA ILE A 69 -1.82 -11.16 15.83
C ILE A 69 -1.22 -10.97 14.43
N VAL A 70 -1.96 -11.38 13.39
CA VAL A 70 -1.52 -11.23 12.00
C VAL A 70 -1.40 -9.76 11.60
N PHE A 71 -2.31 -8.91 12.08
CA PHE A 71 -2.24 -7.47 11.87
C PHE A 71 -0.91 -6.90 12.39
N GLY A 72 -0.57 -7.13 13.66
CA GLY A 72 0.65 -6.57 14.23
C GLY A 72 1.93 -7.11 13.58
N ILE A 73 1.97 -8.40 13.21
CA ILE A 73 3.09 -8.97 12.44
C ILE A 73 3.21 -8.27 11.08
N THR A 74 2.09 -8.11 10.37
CA THR A 74 2.06 -7.47 9.05
C THR A 74 2.52 -6.02 9.13
N VAL A 75 2.06 -5.27 10.13
CA VAL A 75 2.50 -3.88 10.36
C VAL A 75 3.99 -3.81 10.68
N GLY A 76 4.52 -4.71 11.50
CA GLY A 76 5.96 -4.78 11.77
C GLY A 76 6.78 -5.00 10.49
N ILE A 77 6.34 -5.90 9.61
CA ILE A 77 6.99 -6.16 8.32
C ILE A 77 6.91 -4.94 7.41
N ILE A 78 5.74 -4.27 7.34
CA ILE A 78 5.55 -3.05 6.56
C ILE A 78 6.49 -1.97 7.06
N HIS A 79 6.54 -1.72 8.37
CA HIS A 79 7.39 -0.69 8.97
C HIS A 79 8.87 -0.93 8.65
N TRP A 80 9.32 -2.17 8.79
CA TRP A 80 10.67 -2.58 8.43
C TRP A 80 10.97 -2.34 6.95
N THR A 81 10.05 -2.77 6.06
CA THR A 81 10.16 -2.59 4.60
C THR A 81 10.22 -1.12 4.23
N VAL A 82 9.29 -0.32 4.74
CA VAL A 82 9.17 1.11 4.46
C VAL A 82 10.41 1.88 4.92
N SER A 83 10.95 1.51 6.09
CA SER A 83 12.17 2.09 6.62
C SER A 83 13.40 1.69 5.79
N HIS A 84 13.45 0.44 5.31
CA HIS A 84 14.52 -0.03 4.41
C HIS A 84 14.52 0.73 3.08
N PHE A 85 13.34 0.99 2.50
CA PHE A 85 13.21 1.74 1.24
C PHE A 85 13.23 3.27 1.41
N LYS A 86 13.40 3.78 2.64
CA LYS A 86 13.40 5.22 2.98
C LYS A 86 12.28 6.00 2.27
N LEU A 87 11.08 5.45 2.24
CA LEU A 87 9.92 6.08 1.59
C LEU A 87 9.67 7.46 2.20
N LYS A 88 9.39 8.45 1.34
CA LYS A 88 8.99 9.81 1.76
C LYS A 88 7.72 9.72 2.64
N PRO A 89 7.54 10.63 3.61
CA PRO A 89 6.31 10.67 4.43
C PRO A 89 5.08 10.71 3.51
N PRO A 90 4.03 9.91 3.77
CA PRO A 90 3.58 9.37 5.06
C PRO A 90 4.01 7.91 5.42
N LYS A 91 5.16 7.42 4.92
CA LYS A 91 5.78 6.15 5.35
C LYS A 91 4.82 4.94 5.27
N ASP A 92 4.52 4.29 6.39
CA ASP A 92 3.76 3.05 6.50
C ASP A 92 2.25 3.27 6.70
N PHE A 93 1.84 4.50 7.01
CA PHE A 93 0.48 4.83 7.44
C PHE A 93 -0.63 4.26 6.55
N PHE A 94 -0.54 4.43 5.22
CA PHE A 94 -1.60 3.98 4.33
C PHE A 94 -1.62 2.47 4.11
N PHE A 95 -0.48 1.80 4.22
CA PHE A 95 -0.43 0.34 4.21
C PHE A 95 -1.11 -0.22 5.46
N VAL A 96 -0.80 0.34 6.63
CA VAL A 96 -1.41 -0.06 7.91
C VAL A 96 -2.92 0.19 7.90
N MET A 97 -3.34 1.38 7.42
CA MET A 97 -4.76 1.72 7.24
C MET A 97 -5.47 0.70 6.35
N LEU A 98 -4.88 0.37 5.19
CA LEU A 98 -5.48 -0.60 4.27
C LEU A 98 -5.59 -1.99 4.92
N CYS A 99 -4.55 -2.44 5.63
CA CYS A 99 -4.58 -3.70 6.37
C CYS A 99 -5.71 -3.72 7.41
N SER A 100 -5.83 -2.65 8.20
CA SER A 100 -6.86 -2.52 9.22
C SER A 100 -8.26 -2.55 8.62
N THR A 101 -8.47 -1.87 7.48
CA THR A 101 -9.76 -1.93 6.78
C THR A 101 -10.08 -3.33 6.27
N ALA A 102 -9.09 -4.07 5.76
CA ALA A 102 -9.27 -5.44 5.28
C ALA A 102 -9.65 -6.40 6.41
N ILE A 103 -8.97 -6.31 7.56
CA ILE A 103 -9.21 -7.15 8.74
C ILE A 103 -10.55 -6.84 9.42
N SER A 104 -11.07 -5.64 9.25
CA SER A 104 -12.36 -5.24 9.83
C SER A 104 -13.56 -5.74 9.02
N ILE A 105 -13.35 -6.27 7.81
CA ILE A 105 -14.43 -6.79 6.96
C ILE A 105 -14.82 -8.18 7.48
N PRO A 106 -16.10 -8.44 7.82
CA PRO A 106 -16.53 -9.76 8.28
C PRO A 106 -16.11 -10.86 7.30
N HIS A 107 -15.67 -12.00 7.81
CA HIS A 107 -15.18 -13.09 6.97
C HIS A 107 -16.24 -13.50 5.94
N GLN A 108 -15.85 -13.45 4.67
CA GLN A 108 -16.72 -13.77 3.54
C GLN A 108 -16.30 -15.11 2.94
N THR A 109 -17.19 -15.70 2.16
CA THR A 109 -16.87 -16.90 1.36
C THR A 109 -15.68 -16.63 0.43
N ILE A 110 -14.85 -17.66 0.20
CA ILE A 110 -13.68 -17.64 -0.69
C ILE A 110 -13.91 -16.88 -2.02
N PRO A 111 -15.01 -17.10 -2.78
CA PRO A 111 -15.28 -16.35 -4.01
C PRO A 111 -15.41 -14.83 -3.80
N LYS A 112 -15.99 -14.40 -2.67
CA LYS A 112 -16.18 -12.98 -2.35
C LYS A 112 -14.86 -12.31 -1.96
N ILE A 113 -13.95 -13.05 -1.32
CA ILE A 113 -12.60 -12.59 -1.01
C ILE A 113 -11.84 -12.30 -2.31
N ALA A 114 -11.86 -13.25 -3.25
CA ALA A 114 -11.21 -13.08 -4.55
C ALA A 114 -11.80 -11.90 -5.34
N GLU A 115 -13.13 -11.72 -5.27
CA GLU A 115 -13.82 -10.58 -5.87
C GLU A 115 -13.31 -9.24 -5.30
N ASN A 116 -13.23 -9.09 -3.97
CA ASN A 116 -12.74 -7.87 -3.33
C ASN A 116 -11.28 -7.55 -3.69
N ILE A 117 -10.41 -8.57 -3.73
CA ILE A 117 -9.01 -8.43 -4.16
C ILE A 117 -8.95 -7.99 -5.63
N GLY A 118 -9.83 -8.54 -6.47
CA GLY A 118 -9.97 -8.13 -7.86
C GLY A 118 -10.33 -6.65 -7.99
N TYR A 119 -11.37 -6.19 -7.30
CA TYR A 119 -11.76 -4.78 -7.32
C TYR A 119 -10.68 -3.83 -6.79
N LEU A 120 -9.99 -4.23 -5.72
CA LEU A 120 -8.82 -3.50 -5.22
C LEU A 120 -7.73 -3.40 -6.30
N THR A 121 -7.44 -4.50 -6.99
CA THR A 121 -6.45 -4.55 -8.07
C THR A 121 -6.87 -3.72 -9.29
N PHE A 122 -8.16 -3.67 -9.63
CA PHE A 122 -8.64 -2.73 -10.65
C PHE A 122 -8.43 -1.27 -10.23
N GLY A 123 -8.62 -0.97 -8.94
CA GLY A 123 -8.30 0.34 -8.36
C GLY A 123 -6.82 0.70 -8.46
N THR A 124 -5.92 -0.23 -8.14
CA THR A 124 -4.46 -0.03 -8.27
C THR A 124 -4.08 0.19 -9.73
N LEU A 125 -4.58 -0.63 -10.66
CA LEU A 125 -4.32 -0.50 -12.10
C LEU A 125 -4.78 0.85 -12.64
N SER A 126 -5.99 1.30 -12.29
CA SER A 126 -6.50 2.62 -12.69
C SER A 126 -5.61 3.75 -12.16
N THR A 127 -5.18 3.64 -10.90
CA THR A 127 -4.26 4.60 -10.27
C THR A 127 -2.91 4.63 -10.98
N CYS A 128 -2.33 3.47 -11.24
CA CYS A 128 -1.06 3.34 -11.97
C CYS A 128 -1.14 3.94 -13.36
N LEU A 129 -2.25 3.74 -14.07
CA LEU A 129 -2.47 4.30 -15.41
C LEU A 129 -2.46 5.83 -15.36
N ILE A 130 -3.14 6.44 -14.38
CA ILE A 130 -3.16 7.90 -14.19
C ILE A 130 -1.76 8.44 -13.90
N VAL A 131 -1.03 7.79 -13.00
CA VAL A 131 0.36 8.18 -12.67
C VAL A 131 1.28 8.02 -13.88
N PHE A 132 1.10 6.94 -14.66
CA PHE A 132 1.86 6.70 -15.87
C PHE A 132 1.59 7.78 -16.94
N LEU A 133 0.33 8.17 -17.15
CA LEU A 133 -0.04 9.28 -18.03
C LEU A 133 0.55 10.61 -17.53
N TYR A 134 0.51 10.86 -16.22
CA TYR A 134 1.15 12.02 -15.61
C TYR A 134 2.65 12.05 -15.88
N CYS A 135 3.35 10.92 -15.71
CA CYS A 135 4.77 10.79 -16.05
C CYS A 135 5.05 11.10 -17.52
N LEU A 136 4.18 10.66 -18.45
CA LEU A 136 4.34 10.93 -19.88
C LEU A 136 4.14 12.41 -20.23
N ILE A 137 3.13 13.07 -19.64
CA ILE A 137 2.83 14.47 -19.89
C ILE A 137 3.92 15.38 -19.30
N VAL A 138 4.38 15.08 -18.08
CA VAL A 138 5.36 15.89 -17.33
C VAL A 138 6.81 15.60 -17.74
N ARG A 139 7.03 14.64 -18.65
CA ARG A 139 8.34 14.23 -19.21
C ARG A 139 9.19 15.39 -19.79
N LYS A 140 8.62 16.59 -19.97
CA LYS A 140 9.30 17.74 -20.58
C LYS A 140 10.29 18.50 -19.66
N LYS A 141 10.41 18.18 -18.36
CA LYS A 141 11.31 18.95 -17.48
C LYS A 141 11.90 18.09 -16.34
N SER A 142 13.00 17.40 -16.59
CA SER A 142 14.05 17.21 -15.57
C SER A 142 15.28 16.55 -16.19
N SER A 143 16.17 17.39 -16.70
CA SER A 143 17.61 17.11 -16.67
C SER A 143 18.11 17.34 -15.24
N LEU A 144 18.98 16.44 -14.78
CA LEU A 144 20.06 16.73 -13.82
C LEU A 144 19.66 17.09 -12.38
N ASN A 145 19.65 16.09 -11.50
CA ASN A 145 20.69 16.04 -10.47
C ASN A 145 20.75 14.64 -9.83
N LYS A 146 21.92 14.04 -9.94
CA LYS A 146 22.26 12.75 -9.34
C LYS A 146 23.09 13.08 -8.09
N THR A 147 22.52 12.93 -6.92
CA THR A 147 23.29 12.72 -5.68
C THR A 147 22.67 11.53 -4.99
N VAL A 148 23.18 10.35 -5.34
CA VAL A 148 22.95 9.14 -4.56
C VAL A 148 23.76 9.33 -3.28
N ASP A 149 23.14 9.89 -2.25
CA ASP A 149 23.69 9.82 -0.90
C ASP A 149 23.49 8.40 -0.40
N ILE A 150 24.60 7.66 -0.33
CA ILE A 150 24.70 6.36 0.30
C ILE A 150 24.62 6.61 1.81
N PRO A 151 23.55 6.18 2.52
CA PRO A 151 23.51 6.36 3.96
C PRO A 151 24.40 5.30 4.62
N HIS A 152 25.26 5.73 5.53
CA HIS A 152 26.08 4.92 6.43
C HIS A 152 25.25 3.82 7.14
N VAL A 153 25.70 2.55 7.05
CA VAL A 153 25.01 1.38 7.63
C VAL A 153 25.97 0.57 8.50
N PRO A 154 25.80 0.58 9.83
CA PRO A 154 25.16 -0.57 10.49
C PRO A 154 24.20 -0.24 11.66
N LEU A 155 24.20 0.98 12.20
CA LEU A 155 23.40 1.34 13.39
C LEU A 155 21.92 1.62 13.07
N GLU A 156 21.60 2.16 11.89
CA GLU A 156 20.20 2.45 11.49
C GLU A 156 19.36 1.17 11.36
N ILE A 157 19.92 0.07 10.84
CA ILE A 157 19.16 -1.18 10.65
C ILE A 157 18.69 -1.75 12.00
N ARG A 158 19.57 -1.77 13.02
CA ARG A 158 19.19 -2.29 14.34
C ARG A 158 18.10 -1.46 14.99
N LYS A 159 18.17 -0.13 14.87
CA LYS A 159 17.15 0.77 15.41
C LYS A 159 15.79 0.56 14.72
N ASN A 160 15.77 0.47 13.40
CA ASN A 160 14.55 0.25 12.62
C ASN A 160 13.90 -1.10 12.92
N VAL A 161 14.69 -2.15 13.14
CA VAL A 161 14.19 -3.47 13.53
C VAL A 161 13.57 -3.43 14.93
N ILE A 162 14.21 -2.76 15.89
CA ILE A 162 13.66 -2.60 17.25
C ILE A 162 12.35 -1.80 17.21
N GLU A 163 12.28 -0.68 16.48
CA GLU A 163 11.05 0.11 16.33
C GLU A 163 9.93 -0.70 15.65
N SER A 164 10.25 -1.50 14.63
CA SER A 164 9.28 -2.40 13.96
C SER A 164 8.72 -3.46 14.90
N ILE A 165 9.57 -4.06 15.75
CA ILE A 165 9.16 -5.05 16.75
C ILE A 165 8.25 -4.39 17.79
N ILE A 166 8.61 -3.21 18.28
CA ILE A 166 7.80 -2.45 19.23
C ILE A 166 6.43 -2.18 18.60
N PHE A 167 6.38 -1.57 17.42
CA PHE A 167 5.12 -1.26 16.73
C PHE A 167 4.24 -2.51 16.53
N GLY A 168 4.83 -3.60 16.05
CA GLY A 168 4.11 -4.86 15.81
C GLY A 168 3.56 -5.49 17.09
N VAL A 169 4.34 -5.52 18.18
CA VAL A 169 3.90 -6.06 19.48
C VAL A 169 2.78 -5.21 20.07
N PHE A 170 2.92 -3.88 20.09
CA PHE A 170 1.89 -3.00 20.64
C PHE A 170 0.57 -3.10 19.86
N LEU A 171 0.63 -3.20 18.54
CA LEU A 171 -0.56 -3.37 17.70
C LEU A 171 -1.18 -4.77 17.78
N SER A 172 -0.41 -5.79 18.16
CA SER A 172 -0.92 -7.16 18.37
C SER A 172 -1.65 -7.33 19.71
N ILE A 173 -1.52 -6.37 20.64
CA ILE A 173 -2.13 -6.40 21.97
C ILE A 173 -3.45 -5.61 22.01
N ALA A 174 -3.67 -4.71 21.05
CA ALA A 174 -4.84 -3.83 20.94
C ALA A 174 -6.07 -4.54 20.35
#